data_AF-K2M5H2-F1
#
_entry.id   AF-K2M5H2-F1
#
_cell.length_a   1.000
_cell.length_b   1.000
_cell.length_c   1.000
_cell.angle_alpha   90.00
_cell.angle_beta   90.00
_cell.angle_gamma   90.00
#
_symmetry.space_group_name_H-M   'P 1'
#
loop_
_entity.id
_entity.type
_entity.pdbx_description
1 polymer ?
#
loop_
_entity_poly.entity_id
_entity_poly.type
_entity_poly.pdbx_seq_one_letter_code
_entity_poly.pdbx_strand_id
1 'polypeptide(L)'
;MVSLNLSGVKLIHIVYYCPFLVVVVVVRVRLVFLGHSECRGKGIMVETPRSKEALTKLCSFLSGDKSSKRENDILGDLFSSSTQTHFRSVEVEVTFLLSPAPHRVPLYFTVPHEVLPGTVCLVTPPAQRKYKDKVLRLSDEGNSVAQRVKKVIDTRKLSAKFVDPVAVRALANSFDHFILFGVKKYPPQLTGEFLGHQKTPVWVSRRGGLEEKLLSAVKTVVFQRRGNSAVTCRIGHTGLLLEQLHENLQSFLAQMTSHAQAATLQDILHIRVAGTNTDGRRAGLPIFSHTFQIPHKMPRDESEGPKTKKLKRK
;
A
#
# COMPACT_ATOMS: atom_id res chain seq x y z
N MET A 1 -32.31 42.20 -0.57
CA MET A 1 -32.16 41.35 -1.77
C MET A 1 -31.45 40.07 -1.36
N VAL A 2 -32.21 38.98 -1.24
CA VAL A 2 -31.73 37.66 -0.82
C VAL A 2 -31.07 36.99 -2.03
N SER A 3 -29.87 36.44 -1.86
CA SER A 3 -29.27 35.52 -2.84
C SER A 3 -28.89 34.23 -2.12
N LEU A 4 -29.70 33.20 -2.41
CA LEU A 4 -29.47 31.80 -2.06
C LEU A 4 -28.32 31.27 -2.93
N ASN A 5 -27.18 30.95 -2.32
CA ASN A 5 -26.06 30.28 -2.99
C ASN A 5 -26.18 28.76 -2.84
N LEU A 6 -26.78 28.12 -3.84
CA LEU A 6 -26.76 26.67 -4.06
C LEU A 6 -26.07 26.40 -5.40
N SER A 7 -24.77 26.12 -5.39
CA SER A 7 -24.09 25.17 -6.32
C SER A 7 -22.57 25.28 -6.24
N GLY A 8 -21.93 24.24 -5.71
CA GLY A 8 -20.48 24.08 -5.69
C GLY A 8 -19.94 23.66 -7.06
N VAL A 9 -19.82 24.61 -7.98
CA VAL A 9 -19.12 24.41 -9.26
C VAL A 9 -18.00 25.45 -9.35
N LYS A 10 -16.75 24.98 -9.44
CA LYS A 10 -15.60 25.82 -9.80
C LYS A 10 -15.24 25.54 -11.25
N LEU A 11 -15.33 26.55 -12.11
CA LEU A 11 -14.75 26.51 -13.44
C LEU A 11 -13.23 26.66 -13.32
N ILE A 12 -12.49 25.81 -14.04
CA ILE A 12 -11.05 25.94 -14.23
C ILE A 12 -10.83 26.19 -15.71
N HIS A 13 -10.26 27.34 -16.05
CA HIS A 13 -9.82 27.64 -17.41
C HIS A 13 -8.39 27.15 -17.59
N ILE A 14 -8.18 26.25 -18.55
CA ILE A 14 -6.85 25.82 -18.96
C ILE A 14 -6.62 26.44 -20.34
N VAL A 15 -5.66 27.35 -20.42
CA VAL A 15 -5.26 28.00 -21.67
C VAL A 15 -3.99 27.29 -22.15
N TYR A 16 -4.08 26.66 -23.31
CA TYR A 16 -2.91 26.13 -24.01
C TYR A 16 -2.40 27.17 -24.99
N TYR A 17 -1.12 27.52 -24.88
CA TYR A 17 -0.46 28.38 -25.85
C TYR A 17 0.23 27.51 -26.90
N CYS A 18 -0.27 27.60 -28.13
CA CYS A 18 0.38 27.14 -29.34
C CYS A 18 0.55 28.38 -30.23
N PRO A 19 1.73 28.64 -30.84
CA PRO A 19 2.01 29.91 -31.52
C PRO A 19 1.13 30.24 -32.74
N PHE A 20 0.24 29.33 -33.14
CA PHE A 20 -0.66 29.52 -34.28
C PHE A 20 -2.16 29.32 -33.97
N LEU A 21 -2.54 28.99 -32.72
CA LEU A 21 -3.96 28.82 -32.36
C LEU A 21 -4.16 28.86 -30.83
N VAL A 22 -5.08 29.70 -30.35
CA VAL A 22 -5.53 29.68 -28.94
C VAL A 22 -6.83 28.89 -28.85
N VAL A 23 -6.79 27.73 -28.20
CA VAL A 23 -7.97 26.90 -27.92
C VAL A 23 -8.31 27.01 -26.46
N VAL A 24 -9.49 27.56 -26.15
CA VAL A 24 -10.03 27.62 -24.77
C VAL A 24 -10.90 26.39 -24.55
N VAL A 25 -10.39 25.41 -23.81
CA VAL A 25 -11.14 24.21 -23.42
C VAL A 25 -11.77 24.44 -22.05
N VAL A 26 -13.09 24.58 -21.99
CA VAL A 26 -13.84 24.68 -20.74
C VAL A 26 -14.15 23.27 -20.23
N VAL A 27 -13.36 22.78 -19.28
CA VAL A 27 -13.57 21.46 -18.66
C VAL A 27 -14.44 21.62 -17.41
N ARG A 28 -15.68 21.10 -17.46
CA ARG A 28 -16.56 20.99 -16.29
C ARG A 28 -16.09 19.82 -15.41
N VAL A 29 -15.25 20.10 -14.40
CA VAL A 29 -14.83 19.08 -13.43
C VAL A 29 -15.83 19.03 -12.26
N ARG A 30 -16.69 18.00 -12.25
CA ARG A 30 -17.56 17.70 -11.10
C ARG A 30 -16.72 16.96 -10.06
N LEU A 31 -16.30 17.65 -8.99
CA LEU A 31 -15.56 17.03 -7.89
C LEU A 31 -16.54 16.20 -7.05
N VAL A 32 -16.74 14.94 -7.42
CA VAL A 32 -17.52 13.98 -6.64
C VAL A 32 -16.65 13.54 -5.46
N PHE A 33 -16.93 14.07 -4.27
CA PHE A 33 -16.53 13.42 -3.03
C PHE A 33 -17.25 12.07 -2.99
N LEU A 34 -16.54 10.98 -3.33
CA LEU A 34 -17.03 9.63 -3.10
C LEU A 34 -17.15 9.44 -1.58
N GLY A 35 -18.38 9.58 -1.09
CA GLY A 35 -18.78 9.09 0.22
C GLY A 35 -18.55 7.59 0.30
N HIS A 36 -18.40 7.09 1.54
CA HIS A 36 -18.38 5.66 1.85
C HIS A 36 -19.56 4.98 1.15
N SER A 37 -19.31 4.30 0.04
CA SER A 37 -20.26 3.38 -0.57
C SER A 37 -20.10 2.04 0.13
N GLU A 38 -21.06 1.67 0.96
CA GLU A 38 -21.30 0.27 1.29
C GLU A 38 -21.71 -0.46 0.00
N CYS A 39 -20.72 -0.94 -0.75
CA CYS A 39 -20.94 -1.85 -1.86
C CYS A 39 -21.30 -3.21 -1.27
N ARG A 40 -22.60 -3.47 -1.04
CA ARG A 40 -23.13 -4.84 -0.90
C ARG A 40 -23.13 -5.52 -2.27
N GLY A 41 -21.96 -5.76 -2.84
CA GLY A 41 -21.78 -6.81 -3.83
C GLY A 41 -21.61 -8.12 -3.08
N LYS A 42 -22.31 -9.19 -3.48
CA LYS A 42 -21.93 -10.56 -3.11
C LYS A 42 -20.50 -10.76 -3.64
N GLY A 43 -19.51 -10.53 -2.79
CA GLY A 43 -18.11 -10.61 -3.15
C GLY A 43 -17.82 -12.03 -3.61
N ILE A 44 -17.35 -12.19 -4.84
CA ILE A 44 -16.74 -13.44 -5.30
C ILE A 44 -15.48 -13.58 -4.45
N MET A 45 -15.56 -14.43 -3.42
CA MET A 45 -14.45 -14.68 -2.52
C MET A 45 -13.37 -15.42 -3.30
N VAL A 46 -12.12 -14.95 -3.21
CA VAL A 46 -11.00 -15.65 -3.83
C VAL A 46 -10.77 -16.93 -3.05
N GLU A 47 -11.09 -18.08 -3.65
CA GLU A 47 -10.76 -19.36 -3.04
C GLU A 47 -9.23 -19.48 -2.97
N THR A 48 -8.71 -19.49 -1.75
CA THR A 48 -7.28 -19.65 -1.47
C THR A 48 -7.07 -20.85 -0.55
N PRO A 49 -7.36 -22.08 -1.02
CA PRO A 49 -7.36 -23.29 -0.18
C PRO A 49 -6.00 -23.60 0.44
N ARG A 50 -4.91 -23.09 -0.15
CA ARG A 50 -3.53 -23.29 0.34
C ARG A 50 -2.97 -22.12 1.15
N SER A 51 -3.77 -21.09 1.43
CA SER A 51 -3.30 -19.89 2.13
C SER A 51 -2.78 -20.17 3.55
N LYS A 52 -3.46 -21.04 4.31
CA LYS A 52 -3.06 -21.43 5.68
C LYS A 52 -1.75 -22.23 5.69
N GLU A 53 -1.60 -23.17 4.76
CA GLU A 53 -0.37 -23.96 4.61
C GLU A 53 0.81 -23.06 4.21
N ALA A 54 0.61 -22.17 3.24
CA ALA A 54 1.61 -21.21 2.81
C ALA A 54 2.04 -20.27 3.94
N LEU A 55 1.09 -19.72 4.72
CA LEU A 55 1.41 -18.89 5.88
C LEU A 55 2.20 -19.66 6.93
N THR A 56 1.85 -20.92 7.19
CA THR A 56 2.56 -21.77 8.17
C THR A 56 4.03 -21.97 7.76
N LYS A 57 4.26 -22.35 6.50
CA LYS A 57 5.61 -22.55 5.93
C LYS A 57 6.39 -21.24 5.86
N LEU A 58 5.72 -20.12 5.60
CA LEU A 58 6.36 -18.81 5.62
C LEU A 58 6.77 -18.42 7.05
N CYS A 59 5.90 -18.61 8.04
CA CYS A 59 6.21 -18.31 9.43
C CYS A 59 7.37 -19.16 9.96
N SER A 60 7.46 -20.45 9.58
CA SER A 60 8.61 -21.28 9.94
C SER A 60 9.90 -20.78 9.27
N PHE A 61 9.86 -20.44 7.99
CA PHE A 61 10.99 -19.83 7.27
C PHE A 61 11.43 -18.50 7.90
N LEU A 62 10.47 -17.63 8.25
CA LEU A 62 10.72 -16.36 8.90
C LEU A 62 11.19 -16.51 10.35
N SER A 63 11.01 -17.67 10.96
CA SER A 63 11.55 -17.99 12.29
C SER A 63 12.95 -18.60 12.25
N GLY A 64 13.47 -18.87 11.04
CA GLY A 64 14.78 -19.44 10.67
C GLY A 64 15.72 -19.88 11.80
N ASP A 65 16.08 -21.16 11.79
CA ASP A 65 16.87 -21.88 12.80
C ASP A 65 18.00 -21.05 13.42
N LYS A 66 17.91 -20.86 14.74
CA LYS A 66 18.92 -20.21 15.60
C LYS A 66 20.24 -21.00 15.70
N SER A 67 20.45 -22.05 14.90
CA SER A 67 21.44 -23.09 15.16
C SER A 67 22.84 -22.84 14.63
N SER A 68 23.10 -21.81 13.81
CA SER A 68 24.41 -21.64 13.15
C SER A 68 25.12 -20.28 13.35
N LYS A 69 24.58 -19.35 14.14
CA LYS A 69 25.17 -18.00 14.33
C LYS A 69 25.46 -17.58 15.77
N ARG A 70 25.19 -18.43 16.76
CA ARG A 70 25.24 -18.04 18.19
C ARG A 70 26.61 -17.66 18.75
N GLU A 71 27.73 -17.99 18.09
CA GLU A 71 29.06 -17.73 18.68
C GLU A 71 29.60 -16.31 18.43
N ASN A 72 29.12 -15.58 17.43
CA ASN A 72 29.68 -14.25 17.10
C ASN A 72 28.84 -13.04 17.56
N ASP A 73 27.61 -13.24 18.04
CA ASP A 73 26.68 -12.13 18.34
C ASP A 73 26.63 -11.73 19.83
N ILE A 74 27.28 -12.48 20.74
CA ILE A 74 27.16 -12.25 22.20
C ILE A 74 27.72 -10.87 22.63
N LEU A 75 28.81 -10.41 22.01
CA LEU A 75 29.37 -9.08 22.27
C LEU A 75 28.56 -7.95 21.63
N GLY A 76 27.96 -8.20 20.45
CA GLY A 76 27.10 -7.24 19.78
C GLY A 76 25.78 -6.99 20.52
N ASP A 77 25.25 -8.04 21.18
CA ASP A 77 24.00 -7.97 21.95
C ASP A 77 24.15 -7.25 23.31
N LEU A 78 25.37 -7.12 23.84
CA LEU A 78 25.63 -6.37 25.08
C LEU A 78 25.67 -4.85 24.87
N PHE A 79 25.99 -4.40 23.65
CA PHE A 79 26.03 -2.97 23.29
C PHE A 79 24.83 -2.52 22.45
N SER A 80 23.91 -3.44 22.10
CA SER A 80 22.64 -3.08 21.45
C SER A 80 21.71 -2.49 22.51
N SER A 81 21.50 -1.18 22.46
CA SER A 81 20.85 -0.36 23.49
C SER A 81 19.33 -0.58 23.67
N SER A 82 18.77 -1.68 23.18
CA SER A 82 17.41 -2.10 23.48
C SER A 82 17.16 -3.51 22.96
N THR A 83 16.52 -4.35 23.77
CA THR A 83 15.88 -5.61 23.36
C THR A 83 14.69 -5.29 22.44
N GLN A 84 14.94 -4.71 21.27
CA GLN A 84 13.91 -4.52 20.26
C GLN A 84 13.57 -5.91 19.72
N THR A 85 12.38 -6.39 20.05
CA THR A 85 11.79 -7.52 19.34
C THR A 85 11.72 -7.17 17.86
N HIS A 86 12.66 -7.70 17.08
CA HIS A 86 12.71 -7.50 15.63
C HIS A 86 11.54 -8.23 14.98
N PHE A 87 10.43 -7.51 14.82
CA PHE A 87 9.29 -7.98 14.05
C PHE A 87 9.65 -8.00 12.56
N ARG A 88 9.45 -9.14 11.90
CA ARG A 88 9.63 -9.26 10.45
C ARG A 88 8.29 -9.08 9.76
N SER A 89 8.28 -8.44 8.61
CA SER A 89 7.05 -8.21 7.85
C SER A 89 6.57 -9.49 7.16
N VAL A 90 5.26 -9.68 7.19
CA VAL A 90 4.55 -10.64 6.35
C VAL A 90 3.81 -9.84 5.28
N GLU A 91 4.09 -10.15 4.03
CA GLU A 91 3.66 -9.38 2.87
C GLU A 91 2.84 -10.24 1.91
N VAL A 92 1.96 -9.60 1.14
CA VAL A 92 1.24 -10.19 0.01
C VAL A 92 1.73 -9.51 -1.25
N GLU A 93 2.21 -10.31 -2.18
CA GLU A 93 2.63 -9.89 -3.50
C GLU A 93 1.56 -10.27 -4.51
N VAL A 94 1.00 -9.27 -5.17
CA VAL A 94 -0.02 -9.43 -6.21
C VAL A 94 0.64 -9.07 -7.53
N THR A 95 0.71 -10.04 -8.43
CA THR A 95 1.24 -9.86 -9.78
C THR A 95 0.09 -9.85 -10.76
N PHE A 96 0.08 -8.88 -11.68
CA PHE A 96 -0.97 -8.68 -12.66
C PHE A 96 -0.58 -9.26 -14.02
N LEU A 97 -1.58 -9.72 -14.77
CA LEU A 97 -1.46 -10.04 -16.20
C LEU A 97 -1.27 -8.76 -17.02
N LEU A 98 -2.07 -7.75 -16.69
CA LEU A 98 -2.01 -6.42 -17.26
C LEU A 98 -1.79 -5.43 -16.13
N SER A 99 -0.73 -4.64 -16.22
CA SER A 99 -0.44 -3.62 -15.21
C SER A 99 -1.62 -2.64 -15.08
N PRO A 100 -2.11 -2.37 -13.85
CA PRO A 100 -3.23 -1.47 -13.65
C PRO A 100 -2.85 -0.03 -14.04
N ALA A 101 -3.84 0.81 -14.34
CA ALA A 101 -3.58 2.20 -14.67
C ALA A 101 -2.88 2.93 -13.48
N PRO A 102 -1.80 3.69 -13.73
CA PRO A 102 -1.08 4.37 -12.67
C PRO A 102 -1.93 5.49 -12.05
N HIS A 103 -1.99 5.51 -10.73
CA HIS A 103 -2.69 6.50 -9.94
C HIS A 103 -1.85 6.95 -8.73
N ARG A 104 -1.70 8.27 -8.55
CA ARG A 104 -0.81 8.84 -7.51
C ARG A 104 -1.24 8.51 -6.09
N VAL A 105 -2.53 8.31 -5.86
CA VAL A 105 -3.09 8.03 -4.53
C VAL A 105 -3.20 6.51 -4.33
N PRO A 106 -2.56 5.93 -3.30
CA PRO A 106 -2.77 4.53 -2.92
C PRO A 106 -4.21 4.25 -2.49
N LEU A 107 -4.56 2.97 -2.44
CA LEU A 107 -5.76 2.50 -1.74
C LEU A 107 -5.38 2.09 -0.32
N TYR A 108 -6.34 2.21 0.60
CA TYR A 108 -6.16 1.92 2.01
C TYR A 108 -7.23 0.92 2.42
N PHE A 109 -6.81 -0.25 2.89
CA PHE A 109 -7.70 -1.32 3.32
C PHE A 109 -7.50 -1.57 4.81
N THR A 110 -8.56 -1.47 5.60
CA THR A 110 -8.47 -1.70 7.05
C THR A 110 -8.68 -3.17 7.32
N VAL A 111 -7.71 -3.84 7.95
CA VAL A 111 -7.80 -5.25 8.33
C VAL A 111 -8.10 -5.41 9.83
N PRO A 112 -8.51 -6.60 10.31
CA PRO A 112 -8.90 -6.79 11.71
C PRO A 112 -7.76 -6.58 12.72
N HIS A 113 -6.56 -7.07 12.39
CA HIS A 113 -5.40 -7.09 13.28
C HIS A 113 -4.30 -6.11 12.85
N GLU A 114 -3.39 -5.82 13.77
CA GLU A 114 -2.34 -4.81 13.55
C GLU A 114 -1.31 -5.21 12.48
N VAL A 115 -0.97 -4.29 11.59
CA VAL A 115 -0.05 -4.52 10.46
C VAL A 115 1.29 -3.82 10.65
N LEU A 116 1.32 -2.73 11.43
CA LEU A 116 2.45 -1.80 11.53
C LEU A 116 3.13 -1.86 12.91
N PRO A 117 4.04 -2.82 13.14
CA PRO A 117 4.82 -2.88 14.38
C PRO A 117 5.94 -1.82 14.37
N GLY A 118 6.49 -1.50 15.55
CA GLY A 118 7.67 -0.63 15.65
C GLY A 118 7.34 0.86 15.71
N THR A 119 8.27 1.69 15.23
CA THR A 119 8.29 3.13 15.51
C THR A 119 7.50 3.96 14.51
N VAL A 120 6.71 4.91 15.03
CA VAL A 120 5.79 5.71 14.21
C VAL A 120 6.19 7.18 14.21
N CYS A 121 6.22 7.79 13.03
CA CYS A 121 6.25 9.23 12.83
C CYS A 121 4.86 9.73 12.41
N LEU A 122 4.25 10.56 13.26
CA LEU A 122 2.95 11.17 13.01
C LEU A 122 3.12 12.53 12.34
N VAL A 123 2.53 12.70 11.16
CA VAL A 123 2.51 13.97 10.42
C VAL A 123 1.14 14.61 10.51
N THR A 124 1.08 15.83 11.04
CA THR A 124 -0.18 16.53 11.33
C THR A 124 -0.28 17.87 10.61
N PRO A 125 -1.48 18.45 10.46
CA PRO A 125 -1.61 19.86 10.11
C PRO A 125 -1.03 20.76 11.24
N PRO A 126 -0.72 22.04 10.93
CA PRO A 126 -0.41 23.03 11.96
C PRO A 126 -1.62 23.24 12.89
N ALA A 127 -1.48 23.44 14.21
CA ALA A 127 -0.28 23.57 15.06
C ALA A 127 0.14 22.24 15.72
N GLN A 128 1.44 21.90 15.64
CA GLN A 128 1.99 20.62 16.15
C GLN A 128 1.80 20.40 17.66
N ARG A 129 1.95 21.45 18.48
CA ARG A 129 1.95 21.35 19.95
C ARG A 129 0.69 20.66 20.48
N LYS A 130 -0.48 21.05 19.94
CA LYS A 130 -1.78 20.45 20.26
C LYS A 130 -1.81 18.94 20.05
N TYR A 131 -1.16 18.43 19.01
CA TYR A 131 -1.13 17.00 18.71
C TYR A 131 -0.11 16.27 19.57
N LYS A 132 1.04 16.90 19.85
CA LYS A 132 2.05 16.36 20.76
C LYS A 132 1.47 16.15 22.16
N ASP A 133 0.78 17.16 22.71
CA ASP A 133 0.18 17.08 24.04
C ASP A 133 -0.89 15.98 24.12
N LYS A 134 -1.65 15.77 23.03
CA LYS A 134 -2.62 14.67 22.95
C LYS A 134 -1.97 13.30 22.89
N VAL A 135 -0.91 13.14 22.10
CA VAL A 135 -0.17 11.88 22.00
C VAL A 135 0.48 11.54 23.35
N LEU A 136 1.01 12.53 24.06
CA LEU A 136 1.56 12.34 25.41
C LEU A 136 0.48 11.85 26.39
N ARG A 137 -0.68 12.51 26.45
CA ARG A 137 -1.79 12.06 27.30
C ARG A 137 -2.23 10.63 27.00
N LEU A 138 -2.43 10.30 25.72
CA LEU A 138 -2.79 8.94 25.32
C LEU A 138 -1.70 7.91 25.68
N SER A 139 -0.43 8.31 25.61
CA SER A 139 0.70 7.46 25.99
C SER A 139 0.70 7.18 27.49
N ASP A 140 0.41 8.19 28.31
CA ASP A 140 0.32 8.09 29.78
C ASP A 140 -0.90 7.27 30.22
N GLU A 141 -2.00 7.34 29.45
CA GLU A 141 -3.22 6.54 29.63
C GLU A 141 -3.04 5.06 29.22
N GLY A 142 -1.87 4.66 28.71
CA GLY A 142 -1.55 3.28 28.37
C GLY A 142 -1.87 2.86 26.93
N ASN A 143 -2.14 3.81 26.02
CA ASN A 143 -2.37 3.48 24.62
C ASN A 143 -1.06 3.03 23.94
N SER A 144 -1.00 1.74 23.58
CA SER A 144 0.20 1.11 23.00
C SER A 144 0.62 1.67 21.65
N VAL A 145 -0.29 2.25 20.86
CA VAL A 145 0.04 2.91 19.60
C VAL A 145 0.64 4.28 19.85
N ALA A 146 0.08 5.04 20.79
CA ALA A 146 0.58 6.37 21.16
C ALA A 146 2.01 6.31 21.73
N GLN A 147 2.31 5.30 22.55
CA GLN A 147 3.66 5.04 23.09
C GLN A 147 4.72 4.82 22.00
N ARG A 148 4.31 4.28 20.84
CA ARG A 148 5.21 4.04 19.69
C ARG A 148 5.44 5.26 18.82
N VAL A 149 4.69 6.35 19.03
CA VAL A 149 4.86 7.60 18.30
C VAL A 149 6.09 8.35 18.82
N LYS A 150 7.25 8.06 18.22
CA LYS A 150 8.52 8.71 18.59
C LYS A 150 8.56 10.19 18.20
N LYS A 151 7.88 10.58 17.12
CA LYS A 151 7.93 11.95 16.62
C LYS A 151 6.60 12.38 16.01
N VAL A 152 6.15 13.57 16.40
CA VAL A 152 5.06 14.30 15.75
C VAL A 152 5.69 15.42 14.94
N ILE A 153 5.33 15.62 13.67
CA ILE A 153 5.85 16.70 12.81
C ILE A 153 4.67 17.37 12.12
N ASP A 154 4.64 18.70 12.09
CA ASP A 154 3.63 19.40 11.28
C ASP A 154 4.04 19.52 9.80
N THR A 155 3.08 19.69 8.91
CA THR A 155 3.38 19.80 7.46
C THR A 155 4.25 21.00 7.09
N ARG A 156 4.21 22.10 7.86
CA ARG A 156 5.03 23.31 7.60
C ARG A 156 6.50 23.09 7.95
N LYS A 157 6.77 22.44 9.08
CA LYS A 157 8.10 22.03 9.52
C LYS A 157 8.66 20.93 8.65
N LEU A 158 7.80 20.01 8.19
CA LEU A 158 8.20 19.01 7.22
C LEU A 158 8.72 19.69 5.95
N SER A 159 7.97 20.65 5.41
CA SER A 159 8.38 21.39 4.21
C SER A 159 9.57 22.31 4.41
N ALA A 160 9.80 22.84 5.62
CA ALA A 160 10.91 23.74 5.89
C ALA A 160 12.22 23.01 6.20
N LYS A 161 12.17 21.85 6.87
CA LYS A 161 13.36 21.14 7.34
C LYS A 161 13.85 20.03 6.41
N PHE A 162 12.96 19.45 5.62
CA PHE A 162 13.26 18.28 4.78
C PHE A 162 13.07 18.62 3.32
N VAL A 163 13.80 19.64 2.87
CA VAL A 163 13.85 20.04 1.46
C VAL A 163 14.90 19.22 0.72
N ASP A 164 16.04 18.96 1.38
CA ASP A 164 17.17 18.27 0.76
C ASP A 164 16.91 16.76 0.62
N PRO A 165 17.25 16.17 -0.54
CA PRO A 165 17.19 14.72 -0.78
C PRO A 165 17.80 13.90 0.36
N VAL A 166 18.99 14.30 0.84
CA VAL A 166 19.70 13.61 1.91
C VAL A 166 18.91 13.62 3.22
N ALA A 167 18.31 14.76 3.58
CA ALA A 167 17.49 14.89 4.78
C ALA A 167 16.20 14.06 4.68
N VAL A 168 15.59 13.99 3.49
CA VAL A 168 14.39 13.16 3.24
C VAL A 168 14.71 11.67 3.39
N ARG A 169 15.85 11.20 2.85
CA ARG A 169 16.32 9.81 3.01
C ARG A 169 16.62 9.48 4.47
N ALA A 170 17.31 10.39 5.17
CA ALA A 170 17.57 10.24 6.61
C ALA A 170 16.26 10.15 7.40
N LEU A 171 15.26 10.96 7.07
CA LEU A 171 13.93 10.89 7.69
C LEU A 171 13.28 9.53 7.43
N ALA A 172 13.25 9.05 6.19
CA ALA A 172 12.67 7.76 5.82
C ALA A 172 13.32 6.57 6.55
N ASN A 173 14.61 6.66 6.84
CA ASN A 173 15.34 5.62 7.58
C ASN A 173 15.19 5.73 9.10
N SER A 174 14.85 6.91 9.64
CA SER A 174 14.74 7.16 11.08
C SER A 174 13.54 6.49 11.75
N PHE A 175 12.50 6.16 10.98
CA PHE A 175 11.26 5.60 11.50
C PHE A 175 10.81 4.42 10.65
N ASP A 176 10.10 3.47 11.26
CA ASP A 176 9.56 2.31 10.54
C ASP A 176 8.32 2.70 9.74
N HIS A 177 7.48 3.56 10.33
CA HIS A 177 6.15 3.88 9.81
C HIS A 177 5.83 5.37 9.86
N PHE A 178 5.05 5.82 8.88
CA PHE A 178 4.60 7.19 8.75
C PHE A 178 3.08 7.23 8.65
N ILE A 179 2.45 8.06 9.48
CA ILE A 179 1.00 8.25 9.49
C ILE A 179 0.70 9.73 9.24
N LEU A 180 -0.09 10.02 8.21
CA LEU A 180 -0.58 11.35 7.89
C LEU A 180 -1.98 11.51 8.50
N PHE A 181 -2.11 12.28 9.57
CA PHE A 181 -3.40 12.50 10.23
C PHE A 181 -4.00 13.86 9.87
N GLY A 182 -5.18 13.84 9.23
CA GLY A 182 -5.97 15.04 9.00
C GLY A 182 -5.32 16.09 8.10
N VAL A 183 -4.35 15.66 7.29
CA VAL A 183 -3.65 16.50 6.32
C VAL A 183 -4.51 16.66 5.07
N LYS A 184 -4.69 17.90 4.59
CA LYS A 184 -5.55 18.21 3.42
C LYS A 184 -4.90 17.86 2.08
N LYS A 185 -3.59 18.04 1.96
CA LYS A 185 -2.81 17.79 0.74
C LYS A 185 -1.63 16.91 1.08
N TYR A 186 -1.40 15.87 0.28
CA TYR A 186 -0.28 14.97 0.48
C TYR A 186 1.05 15.76 0.44
N PRO A 187 1.91 15.67 1.47
CA PRO A 187 3.16 16.43 1.49
C PRO A 187 4.12 15.97 0.40
N PRO A 188 4.68 16.88 -0.42
CA PRO A 188 5.59 16.49 -1.51
C PRO A 188 6.87 15.84 -1.01
N GLN A 189 7.31 16.15 0.21
CA GLN A 189 8.48 15.54 0.86
C GLN A 189 8.32 14.04 1.10
N LEU A 190 7.08 13.55 1.16
CA LEU A 190 6.78 12.12 1.32
C LEU A 190 6.53 11.44 -0.03
N THR A 191 6.96 12.06 -1.12
CA THR A 191 6.88 11.54 -2.49
C THR A 191 8.29 11.36 -3.08
N GLY A 192 8.37 10.90 -4.33
CA GLY A 192 9.66 10.75 -5.03
C GLY A 192 10.62 9.82 -4.28
N GLU A 193 11.79 10.35 -3.92
CA GLU A 193 12.85 9.62 -3.22
C GLU A 193 12.41 9.00 -1.90
N PHE A 194 11.53 9.67 -1.14
CA PHE A 194 11.01 9.14 0.12
C PHE A 194 10.36 7.76 -0.09
N LEU A 195 9.60 7.63 -1.18
CA LEU A 195 8.91 6.39 -1.50
C LEU A 195 9.82 5.36 -2.19
N GLY A 196 11.03 5.75 -2.61
CA GLY A 196 12.06 4.82 -3.07
C GLY A 196 12.47 3.82 -1.98
N HIS A 197 12.29 4.19 -0.71
CA HIS A 197 12.51 3.32 0.45
C HIS A 197 11.33 2.38 0.77
N GLN A 198 10.32 2.30 -0.11
CA GLN A 198 9.13 1.43 0.00
C GLN A 198 8.25 1.62 1.25
N LYS A 199 8.55 2.61 2.09
CA LYS A 199 7.74 2.98 3.27
C LYS A 199 6.65 3.97 2.88
N THR A 200 5.54 3.49 2.33
CA THR A 200 4.43 4.37 1.97
C THR A 200 3.64 4.81 3.21
N PRO A 201 3.49 6.13 3.46
CA PRO A 201 2.71 6.65 4.57
C PRO A 201 1.23 6.25 4.51
N VAL A 202 0.65 5.94 5.67
CA VAL A 202 -0.80 5.73 5.81
C VAL A 202 -1.49 7.08 5.93
N TRP A 203 -2.44 7.39 5.05
CA TRP A 203 -3.17 8.65 5.08
C TRP A 203 -4.56 8.47 5.69
N VAL A 204 -4.79 9.14 6.82
CA VAL A 204 -6.03 9.05 7.58
C VAL A 204 -6.72 10.41 7.66
N SER A 205 -8.04 10.40 7.52
CA SER A 205 -8.87 11.60 7.59
C SER A 205 -8.93 12.17 9.01
N ARG A 206 -9.23 13.47 9.13
CA ARG A 206 -9.38 14.16 10.42
C ARG A 206 -10.71 13.82 11.13
N ARG A 207 -11.66 13.18 10.45
CA ARG A 207 -13.01 12.96 10.97
C ARG A 207 -12.96 11.86 12.05
N GLY A 208 -13.20 12.21 13.31
CA GLY A 208 -13.18 11.28 14.45
C GLY A 208 -12.08 11.61 15.48
N GLY A 209 -11.95 10.74 16.49
CA GLY A 209 -10.93 10.87 17.53
C GLY A 209 -9.52 10.59 17.00
N LEU A 210 -8.50 11.24 17.58
CA LEU A 210 -7.10 10.96 17.21
C LEU A 210 -6.74 9.50 17.52
N GLU A 211 -7.15 9.02 18.69
CA GLU A 211 -6.91 7.66 19.16
C GLU A 211 -7.47 6.60 18.22
N GLU A 212 -8.78 6.67 17.93
CA GLU A 212 -9.46 5.75 17.00
C GLU A 212 -8.78 5.72 15.64
N LYS A 213 -8.33 6.88 15.15
CA LYS A 213 -7.64 6.99 13.87
C LYS A 213 -6.22 6.46 13.90
N LEU A 214 -5.51 6.58 15.02
CA LEU A 214 -4.22 5.93 15.21
C LEU A 214 -4.37 4.41 15.23
N LEU A 215 -5.37 3.89 15.95
CA LEU A 215 -5.68 2.46 15.98
C LEU A 215 -6.09 1.93 14.61
N SER A 216 -6.91 2.68 13.87
CA SER A 216 -7.26 2.34 12.49
C SER A 216 -6.05 2.39 11.55
N ALA A 217 -5.16 3.37 11.73
CA ALA A 217 -3.97 3.52 10.88
C ALA A 217 -3.01 2.33 10.99
N VAL A 218 -2.77 1.81 12.19
CA VAL A 218 -1.88 0.65 12.38
C VAL A 218 -2.48 -0.64 11.83
N LYS A 219 -3.80 -0.68 11.64
CA LYS A 219 -4.54 -1.77 11.00
C LYS A 219 -4.75 -1.56 9.50
N THR A 220 -4.16 -0.52 8.91
CA THR A 220 -4.37 -0.19 7.49
C THR A 220 -3.26 -0.76 6.62
N VAL A 221 -3.65 -1.55 5.61
CA VAL A 221 -2.80 -2.01 4.52
C VAL A 221 -2.81 -0.97 3.40
N VAL A 222 -1.63 -0.59 2.91
CA VAL A 222 -1.49 0.38 1.82
C VAL A 222 -1.25 -0.36 0.50
N PHE A 223 -2.21 -0.25 -0.43
CA PHE A 223 -2.12 -0.82 -1.76
C PHE A 223 -1.68 0.24 -2.77
N GLN A 224 -0.44 0.14 -3.23
CA GLN A 224 0.14 1.13 -4.14
C GLN A 224 -0.38 0.95 -5.57
N ARG A 225 -0.69 2.05 -6.25
CA ARG A 225 -1.20 2.04 -7.64
C ARG A 225 -0.24 2.73 -8.60
N ARG A 226 1.00 2.26 -8.71
CA ARG A 226 2.02 2.93 -9.56
C ARG A 226 2.02 2.49 -11.02
N GLY A 227 1.13 1.58 -11.40
CA GLY A 227 1.17 0.92 -12.71
C GLY A 227 2.32 -0.08 -12.87
N ASN A 228 2.81 -0.60 -11.75
CA ASN A 228 3.76 -1.71 -11.75
C ASN A 228 3.02 -3.03 -12.05
N SER A 229 3.73 -3.97 -12.66
CA SER A 229 3.22 -5.34 -12.90
C SER A 229 3.04 -6.16 -11.63
N ALA A 230 3.65 -5.74 -10.52
CA ALA A 230 3.46 -6.34 -9.21
C ALA A 230 3.35 -5.27 -8.11
N VAL A 231 2.54 -5.56 -7.09
CA VAL A 231 2.36 -4.74 -5.89
C VAL A 231 2.58 -5.61 -4.67
N THR A 232 3.42 -5.13 -3.76
CA THR A 232 3.67 -5.78 -2.47
C THR A 232 3.03 -4.96 -1.35
N CYS A 233 2.20 -5.63 -0.54
CA CYS A 233 1.43 -5.05 0.55
C CYS A 233 1.77 -5.76 1.85
N ARG A 234 2.07 -5.04 2.92
CA ARG A 234 2.23 -5.66 4.25
C ARG A 234 0.86 -6.02 4.81
N ILE A 235 0.70 -7.25 5.29
CA ILE A 235 -0.55 -7.74 5.92
C ILE A 235 -0.39 -8.08 7.40
N GLY A 236 0.85 -8.11 7.89
CA GLY A 236 1.13 -8.39 9.30
C GLY A 236 2.62 -8.49 9.58
N HIS A 237 2.92 -9.08 10.72
CA HIS A 237 4.28 -9.32 11.18
C HIS A 237 4.37 -10.62 11.97
N THR A 238 5.60 -11.10 12.21
CA THR A 238 5.88 -12.34 12.96
C THR A 238 5.44 -12.35 14.43
N GLY A 239 4.95 -11.23 14.95
CA GLY A 239 4.39 -11.14 16.31
C GLY A 239 2.92 -11.49 16.40
N LEU A 240 2.24 -11.68 15.27
CA LEU A 240 0.84 -12.10 15.22
C LEU A 240 0.73 -13.61 15.21
N LEU A 241 -0.40 -14.10 15.73
CA LEU A 241 -0.76 -15.51 15.60
C LEU A 241 -1.09 -15.86 14.14
N LEU A 242 -0.90 -17.13 13.78
CA LEU A 242 -1.17 -17.62 12.44
C LEU A 242 -2.62 -17.37 12.00
N GLU A 243 -3.59 -17.58 12.91
CA GLU A 243 -5.01 -17.33 12.63
C GLU A 243 -5.28 -15.84 12.37
N GLN A 244 -4.64 -14.94 13.12
CA GLN A 244 -4.77 -13.49 12.92
C GLN A 244 -4.18 -13.05 11.57
N LEU A 245 -3.04 -13.62 11.17
CA LEU A 245 -2.46 -13.39 9.84
C LEU A 245 -3.39 -13.89 8.73
N HIS A 246 -4.02 -15.04 8.93
CA HIS A 246 -4.97 -15.60 7.98
C HIS A 246 -6.23 -14.73 7.87
N GLU A 247 -6.80 -14.25 8.98
CA GLU A 247 -7.93 -13.33 8.98
C GLU A 247 -7.60 -12.01 8.28
N ASN A 248 -6.41 -11.45 8.53
CA ASN A 248 -5.92 -10.27 7.82
C ASN A 248 -5.82 -10.51 6.31
N LEU A 249 -5.26 -11.65 5.90
CA LEU A 249 -5.14 -12.04 4.50
C LEU A 249 -6.51 -12.14 3.83
N GLN A 250 -7.47 -12.86 4.43
CA GLN A 250 -8.81 -13.03 3.86
C GLN A 250 -9.54 -11.68 3.77
N SER A 251 -9.48 -10.86 4.82
CA SER A 251 -10.08 -9.53 4.82
C SER A 251 -9.48 -8.62 3.75
N PHE A 252 -8.16 -8.64 3.60
CA PHE A 252 -7.45 -7.88 2.58
C PHE A 252 -7.84 -8.34 1.17
N LEU A 253 -7.84 -9.65 0.89
CA LEU A 253 -8.21 -10.18 -0.42
C LEU A 253 -9.65 -9.84 -0.79
N ALA A 254 -10.59 -9.99 0.15
CA ALA A 254 -11.99 -9.65 -0.07
C ALA A 254 -12.19 -8.15 -0.37
N GLN A 255 -11.49 -7.27 0.35
CA GLN A 255 -11.54 -5.83 0.09
C GLN A 255 -10.88 -5.47 -1.24
N MET A 256 -9.74 -6.08 -1.56
CA MET A 256 -9.02 -5.84 -2.81
C MET A 256 -9.84 -6.24 -4.04
N THR A 257 -10.53 -7.39 -4.00
CA THR A 257 -11.26 -7.91 -5.17
C THR A 257 -12.65 -7.29 -5.33
N SER A 258 -13.23 -6.79 -4.25
CA SER A 258 -14.50 -6.04 -4.30
C SER A 258 -14.32 -4.58 -4.68
N HIS A 259 -13.14 -4.00 -4.49
CA HIS A 259 -12.89 -2.58 -4.74
C HIS A 259 -12.71 -2.28 -6.23
N ALA A 260 -13.61 -1.46 -6.79
CA ALA A 260 -13.67 -1.16 -8.24
C ALA A 260 -12.37 -0.63 -8.86
N GLN A 261 -11.51 0.04 -8.08
CA GLN A 261 -10.24 0.62 -8.57
C GLN A 261 -8.99 -0.16 -8.14
N ALA A 262 -9.15 -1.34 -7.53
CA ALA A 262 -8.02 -2.15 -7.07
C ALA A 262 -7.63 -3.13 -8.17
N ALA A 263 -8.08 -4.38 -8.07
CA ALA A 263 -7.78 -5.41 -9.05
C ALA A 263 -8.98 -6.33 -9.24
N THR A 264 -9.32 -6.63 -10.48
CA THR A 264 -10.26 -7.71 -10.78
C THR A 264 -9.52 -9.04 -10.77
N LEU A 265 -10.21 -10.14 -10.45
CA LEU A 265 -9.60 -11.46 -10.43
C LEU A 265 -9.08 -11.91 -11.80
N GLN A 266 -9.70 -11.41 -12.87
CA GLN A 266 -9.32 -11.72 -14.24
C GLN A 266 -7.97 -11.09 -14.62
N ASP A 267 -7.61 -9.96 -14.01
CA ASP A 267 -6.36 -9.25 -14.29
C ASP A 267 -5.19 -9.73 -13.41
N ILE A 268 -5.42 -10.63 -12.45
CA ILE A 268 -4.39 -11.12 -11.54
C ILE A 268 -3.74 -12.38 -12.12
N LEU A 269 -2.41 -12.35 -12.28
CA LEU A 269 -1.60 -13.50 -12.71
C LEU A 269 -1.36 -14.46 -11.55
N HIS A 270 -0.90 -13.97 -10.41
CA HIS A 270 -0.72 -14.78 -9.21
C HIS A 270 -0.68 -13.92 -7.95
N ILE A 271 -1.03 -14.53 -6.82
CA ILE A 271 -0.88 -13.95 -5.49
C ILE A 271 0.05 -14.84 -4.69
N ARG A 272 1.03 -14.24 -4.03
CA ARG A 272 1.99 -14.91 -3.15
C ARG A 272 1.97 -14.27 -1.79
N VAL A 273 2.16 -15.07 -0.75
CA VAL A 273 2.55 -14.55 0.57
C VAL A 273 4.07 -14.60 0.65
N ALA A 274 4.70 -13.48 0.99
CA ALA A 274 6.13 -13.32 0.98
C ALA A 274 6.66 -12.69 2.28
N GLY A 275 7.96 -12.87 2.52
CA GLY A 275 8.65 -12.28 3.65
C GLY A 275 10.16 -12.45 3.53
N THR A 276 10.91 -11.66 4.29
CA THR A 276 12.38 -11.69 4.30
C THR A 276 12.87 -12.18 5.66
N ASN A 277 13.76 -13.18 5.67
CA ASN A 277 14.33 -13.75 6.90
C ASN A 277 15.52 -12.90 7.42
N THR A 278 16.11 -13.32 8.54
CA THR A 278 17.30 -12.66 9.13
C THR A 278 18.53 -12.66 8.25
N ASP A 279 18.67 -13.61 7.35
CA ASP A 279 19.80 -13.71 6.44
C ASP A 279 19.60 -12.85 5.17
N GLY A 280 18.56 -12.03 5.14
CA GLY A 280 18.20 -11.21 3.97
C GLY A 280 17.62 -12.01 2.81
N ARG A 281 17.30 -13.30 3.01
CA ARG A 281 16.68 -14.15 2.00
C ARG A 281 15.18 -13.92 1.98
N ARG A 282 14.63 -13.64 0.79
CA ARG A 282 13.20 -13.48 0.56
C ARG A 282 12.60 -14.80 0.07
N ALA A 283 11.50 -15.22 0.70
CA ALA A 283 10.68 -16.33 0.23
C ALA A 283 9.30 -15.82 -0.17
N GLY A 284 8.71 -16.39 -1.23
CA GLY A 284 7.36 -16.08 -1.68
C GLY A 284 6.62 -17.36 -2.06
N LEU A 285 5.53 -17.66 -1.36
CA LEU A 285 4.74 -18.88 -1.52
C LEU A 285 3.43 -18.55 -2.25
N PRO A 286 3.13 -19.17 -3.39
CA PRO A 286 1.92 -18.90 -4.15
C PRO A 286 0.68 -19.42 -3.43
N ILE A 287 -0.35 -18.57 -3.36
CA ILE A 287 -1.68 -18.90 -2.81
C ILE A 287 -2.78 -18.85 -3.86
N PHE A 288 -2.53 -18.15 -4.97
CA PHE A 288 -3.42 -18.06 -6.13
C PHE A 288 -2.57 -18.01 -7.40
N SER A 289 -3.06 -18.62 -8.47
CA SER A 289 -2.45 -18.52 -9.81
C SER A 289 -3.55 -18.57 -10.85
N HIS A 290 -3.44 -17.69 -11.83
CA HIS A 290 -4.35 -17.63 -12.96
C HIS A 290 -4.23 -18.92 -13.77
N THR A 291 -5.36 -19.55 -14.05
CA THR A 291 -5.39 -20.76 -14.87
C THR A 291 -5.66 -20.35 -16.32
N PHE A 292 -4.67 -20.55 -17.19
CA PHE A 292 -4.84 -20.32 -18.61
C PHE A 292 -5.39 -21.58 -19.26
N GLN A 293 -6.48 -21.43 -20.04
CA GLN A 293 -6.89 -22.47 -20.97
C GLN A 293 -6.13 -22.26 -22.28
N ILE A 294 -5.04 -22.99 -22.47
CA ILE A 294 -4.30 -22.97 -23.74
C ILE A 294 -5.11 -23.82 -24.73
N PRO A 295 -5.63 -23.25 -25.84
CA PRO A 295 -6.37 -24.02 -26.82
C PRO A 295 -5.46 -25.08 -27.46
N HIS A 296 -5.82 -26.35 -27.34
CA HIS A 296 -5.06 -27.46 -27.93
C HIS A 296 -5.05 -27.49 -29.46
N LYS A 297 -5.94 -26.72 -30.10
CA LYS A 297 -5.98 -26.55 -31.55
C LYS A 297 -5.74 -25.07 -31.85
N MET A 298 -4.56 -24.77 -32.41
CA MET A 298 -4.36 -23.49 -33.07
C MET A 298 -5.38 -23.38 -34.22
N PRO A 299 -6.11 -22.26 -34.35
CA PRO A 299 -6.90 -22.03 -35.56
C PRO A 299 -5.95 -22.13 -36.75
N ARG A 300 -6.20 -23.09 -37.65
CA ARG A 300 -5.50 -23.14 -38.93
C ARG A 300 -5.93 -21.88 -39.68
N ASP A 301 -4.98 -21.02 -39.98
CA ASP A 301 -5.19 -19.93 -40.93
C ASP A 301 -5.66 -20.55 -42.26
N GLU A 302 -6.94 -20.39 -42.58
CA GLU A 302 -7.51 -20.79 -43.88
C GLU A 302 -7.08 -19.84 -45.02
N SER A 303 -6.19 -18.89 -44.74
CA SER A 303 -5.72 -17.85 -45.67
C SER A 303 -4.51 -18.26 -46.53
N GLU A 304 -3.89 -19.42 -46.29
CA GLU A 304 -2.87 -19.99 -47.18
C GLU A 304 -3.44 -21.13 -48.05
N GLY A 305 -4.42 -20.78 -48.88
CA GLY A 305 -4.76 -21.62 -50.04
C GLY A 305 -3.54 -21.73 -50.98
N PRO A 306 -3.22 -22.94 -51.50
CA PRO A 306 -2.07 -23.12 -52.37
C PRO A 306 -2.25 -22.30 -53.66
N LYS A 307 -1.39 -21.31 -53.88
CA LYS A 307 -1.31 -20.56 -55.14
C LYS A 307 -0.90 -21.54 -56.24
N THR A 308 -1.87 -22.08 -56.97
CA THR A 308 -1.64 -22.88 -58.17
C THR A 308 -0.92 -22.02 -59.22
N LYS A 309 0.36 -22.30 -59.44
CA LYS A 309 1.12 -21.76 -60.57
C LYS A 309 0.44 -22.19 -61.86
N LYS A 310 -0.21 -21.26 -62.56
CA LYS A 310 -0.69 -21.47 -63.94
C LYS A 310 0.51 -21.83 -64.82
N LEU A 311 0.56 -23.08 -65.29
CA LEU A 311 1.50 -23.52 -66.31
C LEU A 311 1.14 -22.82 -67.64
N LYS A 312 2.04 -21.98 -68.15
CA LYS A 312 1.95 -21.44 -69.53
C LYS A 312 2.16 -22.60 -70.52
N ARG A 313 1.13 -22.92 -71.31
CA ARG A 313 1.29 -23.75 -72.52
C ARG A 313 1.99 -22.93 -73.61
N LYS A 314 3.05 -23.51 -74.18
CA LYS A 314 3.67 -23.10 -75.44
C LYS A 314 2.81 -23.58 -76.60
#